data_AF-A0A5M8IAF3-F1
#
_entry.id   AF-A0A5M8IAF3-F1
#
_cell.length_a   1.000
_cell.length_b   1.000
_cell.length_c   1.000
_cell.angle_alpha   90.00
_cell.angle_beta   90.00
_cell.angle_gamma   90.00
#
_symmetry.space_group_name_H-M   'P 1'
#
loop_
_entity.id
_entity.type
_entity.pdbx_description
1 polymer ?
#
loop_
_entity_poly.entity_id
_entity_poly.type
_entity_poly.pdbx_seq_one_letter_code
_entity_poly.pdbx_strand_id
1 'polypeptide(L)'
;MKAKDVKQMFTDLGLTQTFSRPRTPNDNPFIESFFSSLKRAPVYPGRFSHLNEGVVMDFFGEYFRWYNTEHYHSRIGYVTPEQMHQDLAAGIIAERKRVLGKQQKLRKMYWSANQTTGSGL
;
A
#
# COMPACT_ATOMS: atom_id res chain seq x y z
N MET A 1 -3.04 37.48 -15.77
CA MET A 1 -4.04 36.40 -15.93
C MET A 1 -4.41 35.91 -14.54
N LYS A 2 -5.68 35.92 -14.12
CA LYS A 2 -6.08 35.37 -12.80
C LYS A 2 -6.34 33.87 -12.95
N ALA A 3 -5.87 33.07 -12.00
CA ALA A 3 -6.23 31.66 -11.92
C ALA A 3 -7.75 31.55 -11.72
N LYS A 4 -8.37 30.56 -12.37
CA LYS A 4 -9.77 30.21 -12.14
C LYS A 4 -9.90 29.64 -10.72
N ASP A 5 -11.08 29.83 -10.12
CA ASP A 5 -11.42 29.14 -8.88
C ASP A 5 -11.47 27.61 -9.12
N VAL A 6 -11.13 26.83 -8.10
CA VAL A 6 -11.07 25.36 -8.19
C VAL A 6 -12.45 24.78 -8.52
N LYS A 7 -13.53 25.36 -8.00
CA LYS A 7 -14.90 24.94 -8.32
C LYS A 7 -15.21 25.15 -9.81
N GLN A 8 -14.78 26.27 -10.38
CA GLN A 8 -14.95 26.53 -11.81
C GLN A 8 -14.11 25.55 -12.64
N MET A 9 -12.87 25.27 -12.23
CA MET A 9 -12.02 24.27 -12.89
C MET A 9 -12.67 22.89 -12.91
N PHE A 10 -13.28 22.45 -11.81
CA PHE A 10 -13.99 21.16 -11.78
C PHE A 10 -15.23 21.16 -12.68
N THR A 11 -15.96 22.27 -12.72
CA THR A 11 -17.11 22.44 -13.62
C THR A 11 -16.67 22.34 -15.08
N ASP A 12 -15.59 23.04 -15.44
CA ASP A 12 -15.03 23.04 -16.81
C ASP A 12 -14.53 21.63 -17.22
N LEU A 13 -14.02 20.84 -16.27
CA LEU A 13 -13.56 19.47 -16.49
C LEU A 13 -14.69 18.42 -16.39
N GLY A 14 -15.93 18.82 -16.10
CA GLY A 14 -17.04 17.88 -15.88
C GLY A 14 -16.90 17.00 -14.64
N LEU A 15 -16.10 17.44 -13.66
CA LEU A 15 -15.84 16.71 -12.42
C LEU A 15 -16.84 17.12 -11.32
N THR A 16 -17.44 16.14 -10.66
CA THR A 16 -18.31 16.38 -9.51
C THR A 16 -17.46 16.54 -8.24
N GLN A 17 -17.65 17.65 -7.53
CA GLN A 17 -17.00 17.88 -6.24
C GLN A 17 -17.84 17.30 -5.10
N THR A 18 -17.23 16.45 -4.28
CA THR A 18 -17.86 15.89 -3.07
C THR A 18 -17.05 16.24 -1.83
N PHE A 19 -17.72 16.49 -0.71
CA PHE A 19 -17.08 16.79 0.57
C PHE A 19 -17.51 15.78 1.64
N SER A 20 -16.55 15.38 2.48
CA SER A 20 -16.83 14.65 3.71
C SER A 20 -17.57 15.54 4.71
N ARG A 21 -18.29 14.94 5.67
CA ARG A 21 -18.97 15.71 6.70
C ARG A 21 -17.95 16.45 7.57
N PRO A 22 -18.27 17.67 8.03
CA PRO A 22 -17.41 18.41 8.95
C PRO A 22 -17.03 17.55 10.16
N ARG A 23 -15.74 17.61 10.55
CA ARG A 23 -15.19 16.90 11.71
C ARG A 23 -15.39 15.38 11.71
N THR A 24 -15.47 14.78 10.51
CA THR A 24 -15.65 13.32 10.37
C THR A 24 -14.52 12.70 9.54
N PRO A 25 -13.32 12.50 10.12
CA PRO A 25 -12.17 11.94 9.39
C PRO A 25 -12.42 10.53 8.82
N ASN A 26 -13.28 9.76 9.48
CA ASN A 26 -13.65 8.40 9.05
C ASN A 26 -14.38 8.36 7.70
N ASP A 27 -14.88 9.50 7.20
CA ASP A 27 -15.45 9.61 5.85
C ASP A 27 -14.35 9.63 4.76
N ASN A 28 -13.07 9.82 5.13
CA ASN A 28 -11.93 9.77 4.20
C ASN A 28 -10.82 8.80 4.67
N PRO A 29 -11.16 7.52 4.94
CA PRO A 29 -10.24 6.58 5.61
C PRO A 29 -9.02 6.24 4.75
N PHE A 30 -9.10 6.42 3.42
CA PHE A 30 -8.01 6.11 2.50
C PHE A 30 -6.87 7.12 2.63
N ILE A 31 -7.16 8.43 2.63
CA ILE A 31 -6.10 9.44 2.77
C ILE A 31 -5.48 9.40 4.16
N GLU A 32 -6.28 9.14 5.19
CA GLU A 32 -5.79 9.06 6.58
C GLU A 32 -4.84 7.87 6.73
N SER A 33 -5.18 6.72 6.14
CA SER A 33 -4.28 5.57 6.09
C SER A 33 -3.00 5.90 5.32
N PHE A 34 -3.09 6.64 4.21
CA PHE A 34 -1.91 7.08 3.45
C PHE A 34 -0.99 7.98 4.29
N PHE A 35 -1.53 9.01 4.95
CA PHE A 35 -0.72 9.87 5.82
C PHE A 35 -0.09 9.13 6.99
N SER A 36 -0.78 8.12 7.54
CA SER A 36 -0.21 7.24 8.55
C SER A 36 0.96 6.42 8.02
N SER A 37 0.86 5.89 6.80
CA SER A 37 1.96 5.17 6.15
C SER A 37 3.14 6.08 5.84
N LEU A 38 2.89 7.31 5.40
CA LEU A 38 3.93 8.31 5.14
C LEU A 38 4.74 8.64 6.38
N LYS A 39 4.06 8.91 7.50
CA LYS A 39 4.71 9.23 8.77
C LYS A 39 5.46 8.04 9.40
N ARG A 40 5.15 6.81 8.98
CA ARG A 40 5.83 5.58 9.42
C ARG A 40 6.87 5.09 8.43
N ALA A 41 7.08 5.79 7.33
CA ALA A 41 8.09 5.42 6.35
C ALA A 41 9.48 5.46 6.98
N PRO A 42 10.37 4.49 6.68
CA PRO A 42 11.71 4.46 7.26
C PRO A 42 12.51 5.75 7.04
N VAL A 43 12.28 6.44 5.93
CA VAL A 43 12.96 7.67 5.52
C VAL A 43 12.32 8.95 6.08
N TYR A 44 11.19 8.85 6.81
CA TYR A 44 10.48 10.03 7.30
C TYR A 44 11.29 10.76 8.38
N PRO A 45 11.61 12.07 8.19
CA PRO A 45 12.47 12.80 9.13
C PRO A 45 11.78 13.20 10.44
N GLY A 46 10.52 12.82 10.65
CA GLY A 46 9.70 13.25 11.80
C GLY A 46 9.18 14.69 11.65
N ARG A 47 10.08 15.63 11.33
CA ARG A 47 9.77 17.01 10.95
C ARG A 47 10.79 17.50 9.92
N PHE A 48 10.34 18.28 8.95
CA PHE A 48 11.25 19.01 8.08
C PHE A 48 11.81 20.20 8.86
N SER A 49 13.13 20.26 9.05
CA SER A 49 13.82 21.33 9.78
C SER A 49 13.73 22.67 9.05
N HIS A 50 13.73 22.63 7.72
CA HIS A 50 13.54 23.77 6.83
C HIS A 50 12.58 23.40 5.70
N LEU A 51 11.65 24.30 5.37
CA LEU A 51 10.80 24.18 4.19
C LEU A 51 11.59 24.59 2.93
N ASN A 52 12.74 23.97 2.72
CA ASN A 52 13.45 24.06 1.45
C ASN A 52 12.69 23.19 0.45
N GLU A 53 12.16 23.82 -0.59
CA GLU A 53 11.35 23.14 -1.61
C GLU A 53 12.09 21.94 -2.21
N GLY A 54 13.38 22.06 -2.54
CA GLY A 54 14.16 20.96 -3.10
C GLY A 54 14.23 19.75 -2.17
N VAL A 55 14.54 19.97 -0.90
CA VAL A 55 14.60 18.88 0.10
C VAL A 55 13.24 18.18 0.27
N VAL A 56 12.16 18.95 0.25
CA VAL A 56 10.80 18.40 0.35
C VAL A 56 10.45 17.60 -0.90
N MET A 57 10.73 18.13 -2.08
CA MET A 57 10.47 17.46 -3.35
C MET A 57 11.28 16.17 -3.50
N ASP A 58 12.56 16.18 -3.11
CA ASP A 58 13.42 14.99 -3.13
C ASP A 58 12.85 13.91 -2.20
N PHE A 59 12.51 14.27 -0.96
CA PHE A 59 11.89 13.35 -0.02
C PHE A 59 10.61 12.73 -0.57
N PHE A 60 9.68 13.56 -1.09
CA PHE A 60 8.41 13.06 -1.61
C PHE A 60 8.60 12.23 -2.88
N GLY A 61 9.54 12.60 -3.75
CA GLY A 61 9.88 11.83 -4.94
C GLY A 61 10.36 10.42 -4.61
N GLU A 62 11.29 10.30 -3.65
CA GLU A 62 11.73 8.99 -3.15
C GLU A 62 10.61 8.23 -2.45
N TYR A 63 9.84 8.91 -1.61
CA TYR A 63 8.72 8.30 -0.89
C TYR A 63 7.67 7.73 -1.84
N PHE A 64 7.23 8.49 -2.85
CA PHE A 64 6.23 8.03 -3.81
C PHE A 64 6.73 6.88 -4.68
N ARG A 65 8.01 6.92 -5.09
CA ARG A 65 8.65 5.79 -5.78
C ARG A 65 8.55 4.54 -4.91
N TRP A 66 9.11 4.58 -3.70
CA TRP A 66 9.07 3.46 -2.76
C TRP A 66 7.65 2.97 -2.47
N TYR A 67 6.72 3.89 -2.18
CA TYR A 67 5.33 3.56 -1.87
C TYR A 67 4.65 2.81 -3.02
N ASN A 68 4.86 3.25 -4.26
CA ASN A 68 4.19 2.68 -5.43
C ASN A 68 4.85 1.40 -5.95
N THR A 69 6.18 1.27 -5.84
CA THR A 69 6.93 0.21 -6.52
C THR A 69 7.52 -0.85 -5.59
N GLU A 70 7.67 -0.56 -4.30
CA GLU A 70 8.39 -1.44 -3.35
C GLU A 70 7.55 -1.81 -2.11
N HIS A 71 6.71 -0.90 -1.63
CA HIS A 71 5.93 -1.13 -0.42
C HIS A 71 4.71 -2.03 -0.66
N TYR A 72 4.68 -3.19 0.01
CA TYR A 72 3.56 -4.12 -0.08
C TYR A 72 2.42 -3.76 0.89
N HIS A 73 1.20 -3.72 0.38
CA HIS A 73 0.02 -3.34 1.16
C HIS A 73 -0.88 -4.53 1.46
N SER A 74 -1.10 -4.82 2.74
CA SER A 74 -1.94 -5.94 3.18
C SER A 74 -3.37 -5.89 2.65
N ARG A 75 -3.97 -4.69 2.57
CA ARG A 75 -5.35 -4.48 2.11
C ARG A 75 -5.59 -4.89 0.66
N ILE A 76 -4.55 -4.92 -0.17
CA ILE A 76 -4.60 -5.33 -1.58
C ILE A 76 -3.90 -6.67 -1.83
N GLY A 77 -3.72 -7.49 -0.79
CA GLY A 77 -3.14 -8.83 -0.95
C GLY A 77 -1.61 -8.87 -0.97
N TYR A 78 -0.96 -7.90 -0.31
CA TYR A 78 0.50 -7.75 -0.27
C TYR A 78 1.11 -7.63 -1.67
N VAL A 79 0.49 -6.82 -2.53
CA VAL A 79 1.07 -6.35 -3.80
C VAL A 79 1.39 -4.86 -3.66
N THR A 80 2.20 -4.34 -4.58
CA THR A 80 2.49 -2.89 -4.62
C THR A 80 1.33 -2.14 -5.30
N PRO A 81 1.14 -0.84 -5.04
CA PRO A 81 0.13 -0.05 -5.73
C PRO A 81 0.28 -0.07 -7.26
N GLU A 82 1.52 -0.06 -7.77
CA GLU A 82 1.80 -0.19 -9.20
C GLU A 82 1.33 -1.54 -9.76
N GLN A 83 1.65 -2.65 -9.09
CA GLN A 83 1.19 -3.99 -9.50
C GLN A 83 -0.34 -4.10 -9.53
N MET A 84 -1.01 -3.43 -8.58
CA MET A 84 -2.47 -3.35 -8.56
C MET A 84 -3.00 -2.51 -9.73
N HIS A 85 -2.39 -1.36 -9.99
CA HIS A 85 -2.78 -0.46 -11.08
C HIS A 85 -2.54 -1.06 -12.47
N GLN A 86 -1.56 -1.96 -12.59
CA GLN A 86 -1.25 -2.70 -13.82
C GLN A 86 -2.04 -4.02 -13.96
N ASP A 87 -3.05 -4.26 -13.11
CA ASP A 87 -3.86 -5.49 -13.10
C ASP A 87 -3.08 -6.81 -12.91
N LEU A 88 -1.85 -6.73 -12.39
CA LEU A 88 -0.99 -7.91 -12.16
C LEU A 88 -1.33 -8.67 -10.87
N ALA A 89 -2.09 -8.04 -9.97
CA ALA A 89 -2.34 -8.53 -8.62
C ALA A 89 -2.95 -9.95 -8.60
N ALA A 90 -3.95 -10.22 -9.45
CA ALA A 90 -4.62 -11.51 -9.48
C ALA A 90 -3.66 -12.65 -9.81
N GLY A 91 -2.77 -12.46 -10.80
CA GLY A 91 -1.77 -13.44 -11.19
C GLY A 91 -0.75 -13.70 -10.08
N ILE A 92 -0.23 -12.64 -9.45
CA ILE A 92 0.72 -12.72 -8.34
C ILE A 92 0.11 -13.50 -7.15
N ILE A 93 -1.13 -13.18 -6.77
CA ILE A 93 -1.82 -13.82 -5.65
C ILE A 93 -2.09 -15.30 -5.95
N ALA A 94 -2.51 -15.62 -7.17
CA ALA A 94 -2.76 -17.00 -7.60
C ALA A 94 -1.48 -17.86 -7.52
N GLU A 95 -0.36 -17.32 -8.01
CA GLU A 95 0.93 -18.01 -7.98
C GLU A 95 1.42 -18.25 -6.54
N ARG A 96 1.31 -17.24 -5.67
CA ARG A 96 1.64 -17.38 -4.24
C ARG A 96 0.80 -18.49 -3.58
N LYS A 97 -0.50 -18.53 -3.86
CA LYS A 97 -1.41 -19.56 -3.35
C LYS A 97 -0.99 -20.96 -3.81
N ARG A 98 -0.59 -21.10 -5.09
CA ARG A 98 -0.11 -22.36 -5.66
C ARG A 98 1.16 -22.84 -4.96
N VAL A 99 2.15 -21.96 -4.80
CA VAL A 99 3.42 -22.27 -4.13
C VAL A 99 3.20 -22.65 -2.68
N LEU A 100 2.42 -21.87 -1.92
CA LEU A 100 2.09 -22.17 -0.52
C LEU A 100 1.38 -23.53 -0.39
N GLY A 101 0.41 -23.82 -1.26
CA GLY A 101 -0.28 -25.11 -1.27
C GLY A 101 0.67 -26.29 -1.54
N LYS A 102 1.63 -26.13 -2.45
CA LYS A 102 2.68 -27.14 -2.70
C LYS A 102 3.55 -27.36 -1.46
N GLN A 103 4.02 -26.29 -0.83
CA GLN A 103 4.87 -26.38 0.36
C GLN A 103 4.12 -26.99 1.55
N GLN A 104 2.84 -26.68 1.74
CA GLN A 104 2.01 -27.30 2.76
C GLN A 104 1.90 -28.82 2.59
N LYS A 105 1.73 -29.31 1.35
CA LYS A 105 1.71 -30.75 1.05
C LYS A 105 3.05 -31.42 1.37
N LEU A 106 4.17 -30.82 0.94
CA LEU A 106 5.51 -31.34 1.23
C LEU A 106 5.78 -31.39 2.74
N ARG A 107 5.41 -30.34 3.47
CA ARG A 107 5.54 -30.31 4.93
C ARG A 107 4.72 -31.43 5.59
N LYS A 108 3.48 -31.67 5.15
CA LYS A 108 2.66 -32.79 5.66
C LYS A 108 3.30 -34.15 5.39
N MET A 109 3.84 -34.37 4.19
CA MET A 109 4.55 -35.61 3.84
C MET A 109 5.79 -35.82 4.71
N TYR A 110 6.60 -34.78 4.90
CA TYR A 110 7.78 -34.82 5.75
C TYR A 110 7.42 -35.21 7.20
N TRP A 111 6.43 -34.57 7.79
CA TRP A 111 6.00 -34.90 9.15
C TRP A 111 5.36 -36.28 9.25
N SER A 112 4.62 -36.72 8.23
CA SER A 112 4.05 -38.08 8.20
C SER A 112 5.12 -39.16 8.09
N ALA A 113 6.19 -38.91 7.33
CA ALA A 113 7.29 -39.86 7.16
C ALA A 113 8.25 -39.87 8.37
N ASN A 114 8.40 -38.74 9.05
CA ASN A 114 9.26 -38.58 10.24
C ASN A 114 8.47 -38.61 11.56
N GLN A 115 7.24 -39.12 11.54
CA GLN A 115 6.58 -39.57 12.77
C GLN A 115 7.26 -40.86 13.21
N THR A 116 8.42 -40.73 13.86
CA THR A 116 9.04 -41.82 14.57
C THR A 116 8.06 -42.27 15.65
N THR A 117 7.71 -43.55 15.58
CA THR A 117 7.06 -44.32 16.64
C THR A 117 7.64 -43.93 18.00
N GLY A 118 6.91 -43.11 18.74
CA GLY A 118 7.01 -43.07 20.20
C GLY A 118 6.48 -44.40 20.72
N SER A 119 7.29 -45.45 20.54
CA SER A 119 7.19 -46.70 21.29
C SER A 119 7.30 -46.31 22.76
N GLY A 120 6.23 -46.57 23.50
CA GLY A 120 6.17 -46.27 24.92
C GLY A 120 7.34 -46.86 25.69
N LEU A 121 7.86 -46.05 26.61
CA LEU A 121 8.21 -46.39 27.98
C LEU A 121 7.89 -45.16 28.85
#